data_AF-A0A194YSJ6-F1
#
_entry.id   AF-A0A194YSJ6-F1
#
_cell.length_a   1.000
_cell.length_b   1.000
_cell.length_c   1.000
_cell.angle_alpha   90.00
_cell.angle_beta   90.00
_cell.angle_gamma   90.00
#
_symmetry.space_group_name_H-M   'P 1'
#
loop_
_entity.id
_entity.type
_entity.pdbx_description
1 polymer ?
#
loop_
_entity_poly.entity_id
_entity_poly.type
_entity_poly.pdbx_seq_one_letter_code
_entity_poly.pdbx_strand_id
1 'polypeptide(L)'
;MASRRAILLGLAVLSLAAAAFVRTAGHGAGELAGNAAFAKASGTRFTLGGRPFYSNGFNAYWLMYMASDPADRSKATAALDEAARVGATLVRTWAFSDGGYRALQVSPGVYNEQVFRGLDYVISEAKKRGIHLILSLVNNWDGYGGKKQYVQWARTQGHNLNSDDDFFTNSVTKGFYKNHVKAVLTRVNKITGVAYKDDPTIFAWELMNEPRCQSDLSGKALQAWITEMAGYVKSVDPNHMVEIGLEGFYGESTPDRTHKFNPGGYAVGTDFISNNLIPGIDFATIHSYPDQW
;
A
#
# COMPACT_ATOMS: atom_id res chain seq x y z
N MET A 1 67.54 -20.51 56.83
CA MET A 1 67.02 -19.33 57.56
C MET A 1 65.58 -19.13 57.14
N ALA A 2 64.66 -19.27 58.09
CA ALA A 2 63.26 -18.94 57.92
C ALA A 2 63.00 -17.52 58.46
N SER A 3 62.23 -16.70 57.74
CA SER A 3 61.46 -15.57 58.29
C SER A 3 60.11 -15.56 57.57
N ARG A 4 59.04 -16.07 58.19
CA ARG A 4 58.14 -15.46 59.21
C ARG A 4 57.31 -14.28 58.70
N ARG A 5 55.99 -14.53 58.65
CA ARG A 5 54.82 -13.71 59.08
C ARG A 5 53.68 -13.89 58.06
N ALA A 6 52.39 -13.90 58.37
CA ALA A 6 51.58 -14.10 59.57
C ALA A 6 50.10 -14.04 59.09
N ILE A 7 49.26 -14.93 59.60
CA ILE A 7 47.86 -14.72 60.07
C ILE A 7 46.89 -13.92 59.16
N LEU A 8 45.77 -14.53 58.71
CA LEU A 8 44.40 -14.22 59.19
C LEU A 8 43.30 -15.06 58.51
N LEU A 9 42.21 -15.19 59.27
CA LEU A 9 40.96 -15.92 59.07
C LEU A 9 40.12 -15.50 57.85
N GLY A 10 39.34 -16.46 57.35
CA GLY A 10 37.87 -16.30 57.23
C GLY A 10 37.30 -16.17 55.82
N LEU A 11 36.22 -16.94 55.58
CA LEU A 11 35.06 -16.74 54.68
C LEU A 11 34.69 -18.09 54.05
N ALA A 12 33.71 -18.80 54.62
CA ALA A 12 32.28 -18.66 54.36
C ALA A 12 31.81 -19.71 53.33
N VAL A 13 31.11 -20.71 53.87
CA VAL A 13 30.35 -21.71 53.11
C VAL A 13 29.12 -21.03 52.53
N LEU A 14 28.97 -21.07 51.21
CA LEU A 14 27.70 -20.79 50.53
C LEU A 14 27.43 -21.93 49.54
N SER A 15 26.48 -22.76 49.95
CA SER A 15 25.86 -23.84 49.20
C SER A 15 25.05 -23.28 48.03
N LEU A 16 25.44 -23.63 46.80
CA LEU A 16 24.56 -23.50 45.63
C LEU A 16 23.82 -24.82 45.41
N ALA A 17 22.52 -24.82 45.75
CA ALA A 17 21.58 -25.81 45.25
C ALA A 17 21.19 -25.45 43.81
N ALA A 18 21.53 -26.30 42.86
CA ALA A 18 21.05 -26.21 41.49
C ALA A 18 19.61 -26.75 41.43
N ALA A 19 18.63 -25.85 41.33
CA ALA A 19 17.26 -26.21 40.97
C ALA A 19 17.09 -26.11 39.45
N ALA A 20 17.01 -27.25 38.79
CA ALA A 20 16.61 -27.33 37.39
C ALA A 20 15.12 -26.97 37.25
N PHE A 21 14.81 -25.79 36.71
CA PHE A 21 13.46 -25.48 36.27
C PHE A 21 13.27 -26.01 34.85
N VAL A 22 12.66 -27.19 34.75
CA VAL A 22 11.97 -27.64 33.54
C VAL A 22 10.75 -26.73 33.36
N ARG A 23 10.84 -25.75 32.45
CA ARG A 23 9.64 -25.08 31.93
C ARG A 23 8.98 -26.05 30.96
N THR A 24 7.92 -26.69 31.42
CA THR A 24 6.92 -27.31 30.56
C THR A 24 6.33 -26.22 29.67
N ALA A 25 6.76 -26.19 28.41
CA ALA A 25 6.05 -25.47 27.37
C ALA A 25 4.72 -26.18 27.14
N GLY A 26 3.71 -25.79 27.92
CA GLY A 26 2.32 -26.10 27.62
C GLY A 26 2.03 -25.60 26.21
N HIS A 27 1.97 -26.52 25.26
CA HIS A 27 1.40 -26.27 23.95
C HIS A 27 -0.08 -26.02 24.16
N GLY A 28 -0.43 -24.74 24.34
CA GLY A 28 -1.75 -24.22 24.02
C GLY A 28 -1.93 -24.31 22.50
N ALA A 29 -2.17 -25.52 22.00
CA ALA A 29 -2.76 -25.73 20.70
C ALA A 29 -4.23 -25.29 20.80
N GLY A 30 -4.45 -23.98 20.69
CA GLY A 30 -5.77 -23.41 20.95
C GLY A 30 -5.85 -21.90 20.79
N GLU A 31 -5.29 -21.34 19.70
CA GLU A 31 -5.78 -20.08 19.07
C GLU A 31 -5.06 -19.78 17.73
N LEU A 32 -4.96 -20.75 16.82
CA LEU A 32 -4.47 -20.49 15.45
C LEU A 32 -5.60 -20.20 14.45
N ALA A 33 -6.74 -19.73 14.96
CA ALA A 33 -7.81 -19.10 14.19
C ALA A 33 -8.02 -17.66 14.70
N GLY A 34 -6.94 -16.93 14.96
CA GLY A 34 -7.03 -15.50 15.25
C GLY A 34 -7.54 -14.80 14.00
N ASN A 35 -8.68 -14.08 14.11
CA ASN A 35 -9.07 -13.08 13.14
C ASN A 35 -7.83 -12.26 12.78
N ALA A 36 -7.29 -12.44 11.57
CA ALA A 36 -6.11 -11.72 11.16
C ALA A 36 -6.45 -10.22 11.23
N ALA A 37 -5.74 -9.49 12.08
CA ALA A 37 -6.08 -8.12 12.40
C ALA A 37 -5.68 -7.21 11.23
N PHE A 38 -6.54 -6.26 10.86
CA PHE A 38 -6.19 -5.23 9.90
C PHE A 38 -5.08 -4.32 10.44
N ALA A 39 -4.19 -3.89 9.54
CA ALA A 39 -3.21 -2.88 9.85
C ALA A 39 -3.88 -1.53 10.15
N LYS A 40 -3.34 -0.78 11.11
CA LYS A 40 -3.85 0.54 11.50
C LYS A 40 -2.73 1.54 11.73
N ALA A 41 -3.00 2.81 11.46
CA ALA A 41 -2.19 3.92 11.93
C ALA A 41 -2.51 4.21 13.41
N SER A 42 -1.48 4.38 14.22
CA SER A 42 -1.57 4.75 15.63
C SER A 42 -0.52 5.82 15.93
N GLY A 43 -0.94 7.08 15.88
CA GLY A 43 0.00 8.21 15.90
C GLY A 43 0.90 8.15 14.67
N THR A 44 2.21 8.09 14.88
CA THR A 44 3.23 8.07 13.81
C THR A 44 3.76 6.66 13.50
N ARG A 45 3.02 5.61 13.89
CA ARG A 45 3.43 4.20 13.69
C ARG A 45 2.29 3.38 13.13
N PHE A 46 2.62 2.32 12.43
CA PHE A 46 1.67 1.28 12.08
C PHE A 46 1.58 0.24 13.19
N THR A 47 0.41 -0.38 13.30
CA THR A 47 0.16 -1.50 14.19
C THR A 47 -0.60 -2.61 13.47
N LEU A 48 -0.31 -3.85 13.85
CA LEU A 48 -1.00 -5.06 13.40
C LEU A 48 -1.36 -5.88 14.64
N GLY A 49 -2.64 -6.09 14.90
CA GLY A 49 -3.10 -6.76 16.13
C GLY A 49 -2.64 -6.06 17.41
N GLY A 50 -2.56 -4.72 17.40
CA GLY A 50 -2.10 -3.89 18.52
C GLY A 50 -0.58 -3.88 18.74
N ARG A 51 0.20 -4.61 17.95
CA ARG A 51 1.67 -4.60 18.02
C ARG A 51 2.26 -3.68 16.95
N PRO A 52 3.38 -2.98 17.21
CA PRO A 52 4.06 -2.18 16.20
C PRO A 52 4.37 -3.00 14.94
N PHE A 53 4.07 -2.42 13.77
CA PHE A 53 4.40 -2.97 12.47
C PHE A 53 5.42 -2.07 11.79
N TYR A 54 6.51 -2.64 11.30
CA TYR A 54 7.54 -1.95 10.55
C TYR A 54 7.55 -2.48 9.12
N SER A 55 7.29 -1.59 8.17
CA SER A 55 7.33 -1.90 6.75
C SER A 55 8.77 -1.99 6.27
N ASN A 56 9.15 -3.14 5.73
CA ASN A 56 10.34 -3.31 4.89
C ASN A 56 9.89 -4.04 3.63
N GLY A 57 10.20 -3.50 2.46
CA GLY A 57 9.46 -3.90 1.27
C GLY A 57 10.02 -3.37 -0.04
N PHE A 58 9.30 -3.65 -1.12
CA PHE A 58 9.64 -3.21 -2.47
C PHE A 58 8.38 -3.02 -3.33
N ASN A 59 8.58 -2.41 -4.49
CA ASN A 59 7.56 -2.24 -5.51
C ASN A 59 7.64 -3.38 -6.53
N ALA A 60 6.51 -4.02 -6.80
CA ALA A 60 6.37 -5.08 -7.80
C ALA A 60 5.08 -4.87 -8.59
N TYR A 61 5.04 -3.81 -9.39
CA TYR A 61 3.84 -3.38 -10.11
C TYR A 61 3.23 -4.46 -11.04
N TRP A 62 4.07 -5.38 -11.51
CA TRP A 62 3.74 -6.38 -12.53
C TRP A 62 3.11 -7.65 -11.98
N LEU A 63 2.93 -7.79 -10.65
CA LEU A 63 2.50 -9.06 -10.04
C LEU A 63 1.17 -9.58 -10.60
N MET A 64 0.13 -8.75 -10.64
CA MET A 64 -1.18 -9.12 -11.23
C MET A 64 -1.02 -9.51 -12.70
N TYR A 65 -0.26 -8.71 -13.45
CA TYR A 65 0.01 -8.97 -14.86
C TYR A 65 0.62 -10.35 -15.03
N MET A 66 1.76 -10.65 -14.40
CA MET A 66 2.42 -11.97 -14.53
C MET A 66 1.53 -13.11 -14.03
N ALA A 67 0.80 -12.93 -12.92
CA ALA A 67 -0.08 -13.95 -12.35
C ALA A 67 -1.28 -14.33 -13.22
N SER A 68 -1.73 -13.42 -14.10
CA SER A 68 -2.88 -13.64 -14.99
C SER A 68 -2.62 -14.66 -16.11
N ASP A 69 -1.35 -14.87 -16.49
CA ASP A 69 -0.97 -15.88 -17.49
C ASP A 69 -0.36 -17.10 -16.80
N PRO A 70 -0.95 -18.31 -16.98
CA PRO A 70 -0.39 -19.54 -16.44
C PRO A 70 1.10 -19.76 -16.73
N ALA A 71 1.60 -19.33 -17.89
CA ALA A 71 3.01 -19.50 -18.28
C ALA A 71 3.97 -18.61 -17.47
N ASP A 72 3.50 -17.44 -17.01
CA ASP A 72 4.30 -16.47 -16.26
C ASP A 72 4.00 -16.45 -14.77
N ARG A 73 2.92 -17.11 -14.33
CA ARG A 73 2.42 -17.05 -12.95
C ARG A 73 3.46 -17.37 -11.89
N SER A 74 4.37 -18.31 -12.18
CA SER A 74 5.45 -18.69 -11.27
C SER A 74 6.44 -17.55 -10.98
N LYS A 75 6.54 -16.53 -11.86
CA LYS A 75 7.36 -15.33 -11.63
C LYS A 75 6.79 -14.48 -10.49
N ALA A 76 5.47 -14.40 -10.38
CA ALA A 76 4.81 -13.69 -9.28
C ALA A 76 5.07 -14.38 -7.94
N THR A 77 4.97 -15.72 -7.88
CA THR A 77 5.32 -16.47 -6.66
C THR A 77 6.80 -16.37 -6.33
N ALA A 78 7.69 -16.47 -7.32
CA ALA A 78 9.12 -16.39 -7.09
C ALA A 78 9.53 -15.05 -6.46
N ALA A 79 8.93 -13.94 -6.89
CA ALA A 79 9.16 -12.64 -6.25
C ALA A 79 8.67 -12.59 -4.80
N LEU A 80 7.51 -13.20 -4.49
CA LEU A 80 7.00 -13.27 -3.13
C LEU A 80 7.80 -14.25 -2.25
N ASP A 81 8.30 -15.35 -2.81
CA ASP A 81 9.22 -16.28 -2.13
C ASP A 81 10.51 -15.55 -1.73
N GLU A 82 11.08 -14.79 -2.66
CA GLU A 82 12.28 -14.00 -2.41
C GLU A 82 12.03 -12.90 -1.36
N ALA A 83 10.88 -12.23 -1.44
CA ALA A 83 10.43 -11.26 -0.44
C ALA A 83 10.41 -11.88 0.97
N ALA A 84 9.79 -13.05 1.12
CA ALA A 84 9.74 -13.77 2.38
C ALA A 84 11.15 -14.17 2.86
N ARG A 85 12.00 -14.65 1.93
CA ARG A 85 13.38 -15.07 2.22
C ARG A 85 14.23 -13.92 2.80
N VAL A 86 14.05 -12.70 2.30
CA VAL A 86 14.80 -11.51 2.78
C VAL A 86 14.10 -10.78 3.93
N GLY A 87 12.97 -11.30 4.43
CA GLY A 87 12.21 -10.70 5.53
C GLY A 87 11.46 -9.42 5.15
N ALA A 88 11.06 -9.27 3.89
CA ALA A 88 10.13 -8.22 3.48
C ALA A 88 8.73 -8.49 4.06
N THR A 89 8.11 -7.45 4.61
CA THR A 89 6.80 -7.50 5.26
C THR A 89 5.71 -6.87 4.41
N LEU A 90 6.08 -6.05 3.42
CA LEU A 90 5.15 -5.25 2.64
C LEU A 90 5.58 -5.21 1.16
N VAL A 91 4.64 -5.39 0.24
CA VAL A 91 4.87 -5.22 -1.21
C VAL A 91 3.83 -4.26 -1.76
N ARG A 92 4.29 -3.24 -2.50
CA ARG A 92 3.41 -2.35 -3.24
C ARG A 92 3.22 -2.86 -4.67
N THR A 93 1.98 -2.96 -5.13
CA THR A 93 1.64 -3.43 -6.49
C THR A 93 0.41 -2.72 -7.04
N TRP A 94 0.06 -2.98 -8.29
CA TRP A 94 -1.05 -2.33 -8.98
C TRP A 94 -2.28 -3.22 -9.03
N ALA A 95 -3.41 -2.66 -8.64
CA ALA A 95 -4.74 -3.22 -8.82
C ALA A 95 -5.47 -2.60 -10.02
N PHE A 96 -4.71 -2.03 -10.96
CA PHE A 96 -5.20 -1.47 -12.22
C PHE A 96 -4.42 -2.01 -13.41
N SER A 97 -5.09 -1.99 -14.55
CA SER A 97 -4.52 -2.04 -15.89
C SER A 97 -5.66 -1.66 -16.83
N ASP A 98 -5.62 -0.42 -17.30
CA ASP A 98 -6.76 0.26 -17.92
C ASP A 98 -6.58 0.28 -19.45
N GLY A 99 -7.42 -0.47 -20.15
CA GLY A 99 -7.34 -0.62 -21.60
C GLY A 99 -6.07 -1.34 -22.10
N GLY A 100 -6.03 -1.61 -23.40
CA GLY A 100 -4.88 -2.25 -24.04
C GLY A 100 -4.77 -3.76 -23.83
N TYR A 101 -3.59 -4.31 -24.14
CA TYR A 101 -3.32 -5.74 -24.05
C TYR A 101 -3.25 -6.21 -22.60
N ARG A 102 -3.99 -7.28 -22.27
CA ARG A 102 -4.10 -7.85 -20.91
C ARG A 102 -4.55 -6.85 -19.84
N ALA A 103 -5.42 -5.92 -20.22
CA ALA A 103 -6.09 -5.01 -19.30
C ALA A 103 -6.87 -5.76 -18.22
N LEU A 104 -6.82 -5.26 -16.98
CA LEU A 104 -7.78 -5.62 -15.94
C LEU A 104 -9.13 -5.01 -16.27
N GLN A 105 -9.17 -3.69 -16.48
CA GLN A 105 -10.37 -2.96 -16.88
C GLN A 105 -10.29 -2.66 -18.38
N VAL A 106 -11.05 -3.42 -19.18
CA VAL A 106 -11.01 -3.35 -20.64
C VAL A 106 -11.69 -2.09 -21.16
N SER A 107 -12.78 -1.69 -20.50
CA SER A 107 -13.54 -0.46 -20.73
C SER A 107 -14.27 -0.05 -19.44
N PRO A 108 -14.91 1.12 -19.35
CA PRO A 108 -15.56 1.56 -18.11
C PRO A 108 -16.53 0.51 -17.54
N GLY A 109 -16.20 -0.03 -16.36
CA GLY A 109 -17.02 -1.04 -15.67
C GLY A 109 -16.94 -2.47 -16.23
N VAL A 110 -16.11 -2.74 -17.24
CA VAL A 110 -15.94 -4.07 -17.84
C VAL A 110 -14.56 -4.61 -17.50
N TYR A 111 -14.51 -5.78 -16.85
CA TYR A 111 -13.29 -6.38 -16.33
C TYR A 111 -12.96 -7.70 -17.00
N ASN A 112 -11.68 -7.93 -17.23
CA ASN A 112 -11.17 -9.23 -17.63
C ASN A 112 -11.02 -10.13 -16.40
N GLU A 113 -11.92 -11.12 -16.25
CA GLU A 113 -11.93 -12.05 -15.11
C GLU A 113 -10.65 -12.89 -15.00
N GLN A 114 -9.96 -13.21 -16.12
CA GLN A 114 -8.68 -13.91 -16.06
C GLN A 114 -7.60 -13.04 -15.42
N VAL A 115 -7.56 -11.74 -15.77
CA VAL A 115 -6.63 -10.78 -15.16
C VAL A 115 -6.96 -10.53 -13.70
N PHE A 116 -8.25 -10.39 -13.36
CA PHE A 116 -8.70 -10.24 -11.99
C PHE A 116 -8.31 -11.44 -11.10
N ARG A 117 -8.40 -12.67 -11.64
CA ARG A 117 -7.91 -13.87 -10.95
C ARG A 117 -6.40 -13.89 -10.76
N GLY A 118 -5.65 -13.15 -11.58
CA GLY A 118 -4.23 -12.89 -11.35
C GLY A 118 -4.01 -12.15 -10.03
N LEU A 119 -4.80 -11.11 -9.76
CA LEU A 119 -4.74 -10.38 -8.49
C LEU A 119 -5.23 -11.24 -7.31
N ASP A 120 -6.28 -12.05 -7.51
CA ASP A 120 -6.75 -13.02 -6.51
C ASP A 120 -5.60 -13.94 -6.07
N TYR A 121 -4.83 -14.43 -7.06
CA TYR A 121 -3.68 -15.29 -6.85
C TYR A 121 -2.57 -14.59 -6.07
N VAL A 122 -2.20 -13.37 -6.46
CA VAL A 122 -1.18 -12.57 -5.75
C VAL A 122 -1.54 -12.37 -4.29
N ILE A 123 -2.78 -11.98 -3.98
CA ILE A 123 -3.24 -11.81 -2.58
C ILE A 123 -3.18 -13.14 -1.82
N SER A 124 -3.64 -14.24 -2.44
CA SER A 124 -3.60 -15.56 -1.79
C SER A 124 -2.18 -16.05 -1.51
N GLU A 125 -1.23 -15.74 -2.39
CA GLU A 125 0.17 -16.15 -2.26
C GLU A 125 0.94 -15.26 -1.28
N ALA A 126 0.64 -13.97 -1.23
CA ALA A 126 1.17 -13.05 -0.22
C ALA A 126 0.73 -13.48 1.19
N LYS A 127 -0.56 -13.86 1.35
CA LYS A 127 -1.12 -14.37 2.60
C LYS A 127 -0.36 -15.59 3.14
N LYS A 128 -0.04 -16.56 2.27
CA LYS A 128 0.71 -17.78 2.65
C LYS A 128 2.10 -17.47 3.21
N ARG A 129 2.67 -16.32 2.86
CA ARG A 129 4.03 -15.90 3.22
C ARG A 129 4.05 -14.82 4.31
N GLY A 130 2.88 -14.40 4.82
CA GLY A 130 2.79 -13.32 5.79
C GLY A 130 3.23 -11.96 5.23
N ILE A 131 3.13 -11.77 3.91
CA ILE A 131 3.44 -10.50 3.24
C ILE A 131 2.14 -9.72 3.10
N HIS A 132 2.16 -8.45 3.49
CA HIS A 132 1.04 -7.54 3.25
C HIS A 132 1.18 -6.77 1.94
N LEU A 133 0.07 -6.27 1.40
CA LEU A 133 0.03 -5.59 0.11
C LEU A 133 -0.51 -4.16 0.20
N ILE A 134 0.18 -3.20 -0.43
CA ILE A 134 -0.44 -1.91 -0.83
C ILE A 134 -0.90 -2.04 -2.27
N LEU A 135 -2.17 -1.71 -2.51
CA LEU A 135 -2.80 -1.83 -3.83
C LEU A 135 -3.17 -0.45 -4.38
N SER A 136 -2.43 -0.01 -5.39
CA SER A 136 -2.73 1.23 -6.14
C SER A 136 -3.88 1.03 -7.11
N LEU A 137 -4.80 2.00 -7.15
CA LEU A 137 -6.10 1.88 -7.82
C LEU A 137 -6.15 2.54 -9.20
N VAL A 138 -5.20 3.43 -9.54
CA VAL A 138 -5.04 4.01 -10.89
C VAL A 138 -3.65 4.63 -11.02
N ASN A 139 -3.18 4.88 -12.24
CA ASN A 139 -1.90 5.56 -12.50
C ASN A 139 -2.09 7.02 -12.94
N ASN A 140 -1.19 7.92 -12.51
CA ASN A 140 -1.03 9.22 -13.14
C ASN A 140 -0.40 9.13 -14.53
N TRP A 141 0.53 8.19 -14.71
CA TRP A 141 1.27 8.00 -15.95
C TRP A 141 0.56 7.03 -16.90
N ASP A 142 1.03 6.99 -18.15
CA ASP A 142 0.47 6.16 -19.23
C ASP A 142 0.71 4.65 -19.03
N GLY A 143 1.62 4.26 -18.13
CA GLY A 143 1.95 2.88 -17.85
C GLY A 143 0.73 2.11 -17.36
N TYR A 144 0.32 1.08 -18.11
CA TYR A 144 -0.89 0.28 -17.86
C TYR A 144 -2.17 1.12 -17.86
N GLY A 145 -2.21 2.20 -18.66
CA GLY A 145 -3.39 3.02 -18.85
C GLY A 145 -3.34 4.33 -18.05
N GLY A 146 -3.95 4.37 -16.87
CA GLY A 146 -3.94 5.56 -16.01
C GLY A 146 -4.99 6.63 -16.38
N LYS A 147 -4.89 7.81 -15.77
CA LYS A 147 -5.89 8.90 -15.90
C LYS A 147 -6.20 9.26 -17.36
N LYS A 148 -5.19 9.23 -18.23
CA LYS A 148 -5.34 9.47 -19.66
C LYS A 148 -6.32 8.50 -20.31
N GLN A 149 -6.28 7.22 -19.94
CA GLN A 149 -7.21 6.23 -20.48
C GLN A 149 -8.65 6.47 -19.99
N TYR A 150 -8.84 6.93 -18.75
CA TYR A 150 -10.15 7.30 -18.23
C TYR A 150 -10.75 8.51 -18.96
N VAL A 151 -9.92 9.54 -19.21
CA VAL A 151 -10.31 10.69 -20.02
C VAL A 151 -10.63 10.25 -21.45
N GLN A 152 -9.84 9.37 -22.04
CA GLN A 152 -10.11 8.83 -23.38
C GLN A 152 -11.42 8.05 -23.44
N TRP A 153 -11.75 7.24 -22.44
CA TRP A 153 -13.05 6.56 -22.37
C TRP A 153 -14.20 7.56 -22.33
N ALA A 154 -14.10 8.63 -21.54
CA ALA A 154 -15.12 9.67 -21.51
C ALA A 154 -15.25 10.37 -22.88
N ARG A 155 -14.14 10.67 -23.56
CA ARG A 155 -14.15 11.21 -24.94
C ARG A 155 -14.87 10.28 -25.91
N THR A 156 -14.62 8.98 -25.85
CA THR A 156 -15.30 8.01 -26.73
C THR A 156 -16.80 7.88 -26.46
N GLN A 157 -17.26 8.28 -25.27
CA GLN A 157 -18.68 8.36 -24.93
C GLN A 157 -19.31 9.74 -25.27
N GLY A 158 -18.57 10.61 -25.97
CA GLY A 158 -19.07 11.91 -26.45
C GLY A 158 -18.87 13.07 -25.48
N HIS A 159 -18.10 12.91 -24.41
CA HIS A 159 -17.77 14.01 -23.49
C HIS A 159 -16.56 14.81 -24.01
N ASN A 160 -16.69 16.14 -24.00
CA ASN A 160 -15.61 17.05 -24.42
C ASN A 160 -14.62 17.30 -23.27
N LEU A 161 -13.50 16.57 -23.26
CA LEU A 161 -12.40 16.74 -22.31
C LEU A 161 -11.12 17.09 -23.09
N ASN A 162 -10.37 18.08 -22.64
CA ASN A 162 -9.21 18.64 -23.36
C ASN A 162 -7.88 18.41 -22.63
N SER A 163 -7.92 17.95 -21.39
CA SER A 163 -6.74 17.67 -20.55
C SER A 163 -6.86 16.29 -19.91
N ASP A 164 -5.73 15.64 -19.66
CA ASP A 164 -5.70 14.43 -18.83
C ASP A 164 -6.03 14.75 -17.36
N ASP A 165 -5.81 15.99 -16.93
CA ASP A 165 -6.18 16.48 -15.59
C ASP A 165 -7.69 16.69 -15.44
N ASP A 166 -8.47 16.66 -16.53
CA ASP A 166 -9.94 16.61 -16.45
C ASP A 166 -10.42 15.34 -15.72
N PHE A 167 -9.56 14.33 -15.58
CA PHE A 167 -9.77 13.17 -14.71
C PHE A 167 -10.20 13.57 -13.29
N PHE A 168 -9.60 14.64 -12.74
CA PHE A 168 -9.81 15.06 -11.36
C PHE A 168 -11.11 15.86 -11.16
N THR A 169 -11.64 16.47 -12.21
CA THR A 169 -12.77 17.43 -12.11
C THR A 169 -14.03 16.93 -12.78
N ASN A 170 -13.91 16.20 -13.90
CA ASN A 170 -15.04 15.73 -14.67
C ASN A 170 -15.84 14.66 -13.91
N SER A 171 -17.16 14.81 -13.84
CA SER A 171 -18.02 13.90 -13.09
C SER A 171 -18.05 12.48 -13.66
N VAL A 172 -17.83 12.31 -14.96
CA VAL A 172 -17.86 11.01 -15.65
C VAL A 172 -16.60 10.21 -15.35
N THR A 173 -15.41 10.83 -15.44
CA THR A 173 -14.14 10.18 -15.09
C THR A 173 -14.10 9.82 -13.61
N LYS A 174 -14.58 10.71 -12.72
CA LYS A 174 -14.76 10.42 -11.29
C LYS A 174 -15.72 9.25 -11.07
N GLY A 175 -16.82 9.19 -11.82
CA GLY A 175 -17.76 8.08 -11.80
C GLY A 175 -17.13 6.75 -12.21
N PHE A 176 -16.33 6.74 -13.29
CA PHE A 176 -15.59 5.56 -13.72
C PHE A 176 -14.61 5.08 -12.64
N TYR A 177 -13.85 6.00 -12.03
CA TYR A 177 -12.93 5.66 -10.95
C TYR A 177 -13.68 5.07 -9.75
N LYS A 178 -14.78 5.68 -9.31
CA LYS A 178 -15.61 5.14 -8.22
C LYS A 178 -16.18 3.75 -8.53
N ASN A 179 -16.52 3.48 -9.79
CA ASN A 179 -16.94 2.15 -10.22
C ASN A 179 -15.77 1.16 -10.16
N HIS A 180 -14.55 1.58 -10.51
CA HIS A 180 -13.32 0.79 -10.36
C HIS A 180 -13.03 0.44 -8.90
N VAL A 181 -12.99 1.45 -8.04
CA VAL A 181 -12.82 1.29 -6.59
C VAL A 181 -13.83 0.27 -6.04
N LYS A 182 -15.11 0.41 -6.38
CA LYS A 182 -16.14 -0.53 -5.91
C LYS A 182 -15.89 -1.94 -6.42
N ALA A 183 -15.56 -2.12 -7.69
CA ALA A 183 -15.30 -3.43 -8.28
C ALA A 183 -14.11 -4.14 -7.64
N VAL A 184 -13.00 -3.41 -7.37
CA VAL A 184 -11.81 -3.95 -6.71
C VAL A 184 -12.07 -4.26 -5.24
N LEU A 185 -12.53 -3.29 -4.44
CA LEU A 185 -12.70 -3.48 -3.00
C LEU A 185 -13.74 -4.56 -2.66
N THR A 186 -14.82 -4.67 -3.45
CA THR A 186 -15.88 -5.67 -3.21
C THR A 186 -15.65 -7.01 -3.91
N ARG A 187 -14.52 -7.17 -4.61
CA ARG A 187 -14.15 -8.44 -5.26
C ARG A 187 -14.04 -9.55 -4.21
N VAL A 188 -14.84 -10.60 -4.37
CA VAL A 188 -14.63 -11.87 -3.65
C VAL A 188 -13.54 -12.65 -4.34
N ASN A 189 -12.40 -12.79 -3.65
CA ASN A 189 -11.25 -13.54 -4.12
C ASN A 189 -11.66 -14.99 -4.42
N LYS A 190 -11.45 -15.47 -5.66
CA LYS A 190 -11.91 -16.81 -6.07
C LYS A 190 -11.08 -17.97 -5.50
N ILE A 191 -9.96 -17.67 -4.85
CA ILE A 191 -9.09 -18.65 -4.20
C ILE A 191 -9.36 -18.69 -2.71
N THR A 192 -9.39 -17.53 -2.04
CA THR A 192 -9.58 -17.47 -0.59
C THR A 192 -11.05 -17.44 -0.16
N GLY A 193 -11.97 -17.06 -1.06
CA GLY A 193 -13.39 -16.86 -0.75
C GLY A 193 -13.69 -15.60 0.05
N VAL A 194 -12.69 -14.75 0.31
CA VAL A 194 -12.81 -13.52 1.12
C VAL A 194 -12.94 -12.31 0.19
N ALA A 195 -13.83 -11.38 0.51
CA ALA A 195 -13.87 -10.09 -0.20
C ALA A 195 -12.61 -9.28 0.09
N TYR A 196 -12.06 -8.56 -0.89
CA TYR A 196 -10.80 -7.83 -0.69
C TYR A 196 -10.90 -6.83 0.47
N LYS A 197 -12.02 -6.12 0.60
CA LYS A 197 -12.31 -5.24 1.73
C LYS A 197 -12.34 -5.92 3.11
N ASP A 198 -12.40 -7.25 3.14
CA ASP A 198 -12.42 -8.06 4.35
C ASP A 198 -11.13 -8.93 4.49
N ASP A 199 -10.15 -8.79 3.59
CA ASP A 199 -8.91 -9.58 3.59
C ASP A 199 -7.72 -8.79 4.20
N PRO A 200 -7.30 -9.09 5.44
CA PRO A 200 -6.24 -8.36 6.14
C PRO A 200 -4.84 -8.59 5.57
N THR A 201 -4.71 -9.41 4.52
CA THR A 201 -3.49 -9.47 3.70
C THR A 201 -3.25 -8.12 3.01
N ILE A 202 -4.31 -7.37 2.69
CA ILE A 202 -4.18 -6.01 2.16
C ILE A 202 -3.86 -5.08 3.33
N PHE A 203 -2.80 -4.29 3.18
CA PHE A 203 -2.34 -3.31 4.16
C PHE A 203 -3.10 -2.00 4.03
N ALA A 204 -3.20 -1.50 2.80
CA ALA A 204 -3.82 -0.23 2.48
C ALA A 204 -4.23 -0.15 1.01
N TRP A 205 -5.21 0.71 0.74
CA TRP A 205 -5.54 1.19 -0.59
C TRP A 205 -4.77 2.46 -0.91
N GLU A 206 -4.14 2.51 -2.08
CA GLU A 206 -3.53 3.74 -2.60
C GLU A 206 -4.45 4.34 -3.67
N LEU A 207 -4.83 5.61 -3.50
CA LEU A 207 -5.77 6.26 -4.41
C LEU A 207 -5.24 6.30 -5.85
N MET A 208 -3.99 6.69 -6.05
CA MET A 208 -3.38 6.84 -7.36
C MET A 208 -1.85 6.81 -7.26
N ASN A 209 -1.17 6.10 -8.15
CA ASN A 209 0.29 6.22 -8.28
C ASN A 209 0.66 7.62 -8.78
N GLU A 210 1.38 8.38 -7.96
CA GLU A 210 2.09 9.62 -8.30
C GLU A 210 1.21 10.70 -8.96
N PRO A 211 0.07 11.08 -8.34
CA PRO A 211 -0.85 12.05 -8.93
C PRO A 211 -0.16 13.40 -9.15
N ARG A 212 -0.33 13.97 -10.35
CA ARG A 212 0.05 15.35 -10.67
C ARG A 212 -1.11 16.05 -11.38
N CYS A 213 -1.33 17.33 -11.09
CA CYS A 213 -2.35 18.18 -11.71
C CYS A 213 -1.70 19.48 -12.21
N GLN A 214 -1.08 19.43 -13.38
CA GLN A 214 -0.34 20.56 -13.93
C GLN A 214 -1.25 21.68 -14.42
N SER A 215 -2.52 21.38 -14.73
CA SER A 215 -3.50 22.41 -15.09
C SER A 215 -3.95 23.28 -13.91
N ASP A 216 -3.71 22.86 -12.65
CA ASP A 216 -4.04 23.62 -11.45
C ASP A 216 -2.94 23.55 -10.39
N LEU A 217 -1.97 24.46 -10.48
CA LEU A 217 -0.87 24.55 -9.52
C LEU A 217 -1.27 25.11 -8.14
N SER A 218 -2.50 25.60 -7.96
CA SER A 218 -3.02 25.92 -6.63
C SER A 218 -3.28 24.66 -5.79
N GLY A 219 -3.37 23.50 -6.45
CA GLY A 219 -3.64 22.20 -5.81
C GLY A 219 -5.09 21.99 -5.37
N LYS A 220 -5.99 22.93 -5.65
CA LYS A 220 -7.40 22.87 -5.22
C LYS A 220 -8.17 21.75 -5.91
N ALA A 221 -7.96 21.56 -7.21
CA ALA A 221 -8.59 20.47 -7.96
C ALA A 221 -8.23 19.11 -7.37
N LEU A 222 -6.95 18.89 -7.08
CA LEU A 222 -6.48 17.63 -6.52
C LEU A 222 -6.91 17.46 -5.05
N GLN A 223 -6.87 18.52 -4.23
CA GLN A 223 -7.40 18.49 -2.86
C GLN A 223 -8.87 18.07 -2.82
N ALA A 224 -9.71 18.62 -3.71
CA ALA A 224 -11.12 18.27 -3.80
C ALA A 224 -11.31 16.82 -4.25
N TRP A 225 -10.55 16.37 -5.25
CA TRP A 225 -10.59 14.99 -5.73
C TRP A 225 -10.18 13.99 -4.64
N ILE A 226 -9.07 14.22 -3.94
CA ILE A 226 -8.61 13.35 -2.85
C ILE A 226 -9.65 13.29 -1.73
N THR A 227 -10.23 14.43 -1.36
CA THR A 227 -11.28 14.48 -0.33
C THR A 227 -12.48 13.62 -0.72
N GLU A 228 -12.93 13.74 -1.98
CA GLU A 228 -14.05 12.96 -2.51
C GLU A 228 -13.75 11.46 -2.60
N MET A 229 -12.57 11.10 -3.10
CA MET A 229 -12.20 9.70 -3.34
C MET A 229 -11.83 8.96 -2.06
N ALA A 230 -11.09 9.58 -1.14
CA ALA A 230 -10.80 8.98 0.16
C ALA A 230 -12.10 8.72 0.94
N GLY A 231 -13.03 9.69 0.96
CA GLY A 231 -14.35 9.51 1.56
C GLY A 231 -15.14 8.37 0.92
N TYR A 232 -15.09 8.25 -0.41
CA TYR A 232 -15.77 7.16 -1.12
C TYR A 232 -15.13 5.79 -0.83
N VAL A 233 -13.80 5.66 -0.87
CA VAL A 233 -13.08 4.42 -0.50
C VAL A 233 -13.49 3.98 0.91
N LYS A 234 -13.44 4.89 1.90
CA LYS A 234 -13.84 4.60 3.29
C LYS A 234 -15.32 4.21 3.43
N SER A 235 -16.19 4.70 2.54
CA SER A 235 -17.62 4.31 2.53
C SER A 235 -17.85 2.89 2.01
N VAL A 236 -16.98 2.41 1.12
CA VAL A 236 -17.03 1.04 0.58
C VAL A 236 -16.31 0.07 1.52
N ASP A 237 -15.19 0.50 2.09
CA ASP A 237 -14.32 -0.28 2.96
C ASP A 237 -13.89 0.55 4.19
N PRO A 238 -14.52 0.32 5.35
CA PRO A 238 -14.14 0.96 6.60
C PRO A 238 -12.99 0.24 7.34
N ASN A 239 -12.49 -0.90 6.83
CA ASN A 239 -11.51 -1.73 7.52
C ASN A 239 -10.06 -1.30 7.22
N HIS A 240 -9.75 -1.06 5.94
CA HIS A 240 -8.40 -0.79 5.49
C HIS A 240 -7.97 0.67 5.64
N MET A 241 -6.66 0.86 5.79
CA MET A 241 -6.05 2.18 5.65
C MET A 241 -6.11 2.66 4.20
N VAL A 242 -6.10 3.98 4.03
CA VAL A 242 -6.07 4.66 2.74
C VAL A 242 -4.94 5.68 2.76
N GLU A 243 -4.21 5.71 1.66
CA GLU A 243 -3.13 6.64 1.38
C GLU A 243 -3.26 7.15 -0.06
N ILE A 244 -2.58 8.23 -0.39
CA ILE A 244 -2.84 8.96 -1.64
C ILE A 244 -2.00 8.42 -2.81
N GLY A 245 -0.74 8.07 -2.56
CA GLY A 245 0.29 7.73 -3.54
C GLY A 245 1.11 8.93 -4.00
N LEU A 246 1.21 9.97 -3.15
CA LEU A 246 2.00 11.17 -3.45
C LEU A 246 3.49 10.87 -3.57
N GLU A 247 4.13 11.58 -4.50
CA GLU A 247 5.59 11.68 -4.58
C GLU A 247 6.19 12.55 -3.46
N GLY A 248 5.37 13.42 -2.84
CA GLY A 248 5.77 14.23 -1.69
C GLY A 248 6.02 15.71 -1.96
N PHE A 249 5.70 16.23 -3.15
CA PHE A 249 5.87 17.64 -3.47
C PHE A 249 5.02 18.56 -2.58
N TYR A 250 5.66 19.57 -2.02
CA TYR A 250 4.99 20.68 -1.33
C TYR A 250 4.26 21.59 -2.32
N GLY A 251 3.22 22.26 -1.84
CA GLY A 251 2.36 23.15 -2.63
C GLY A 251 2.10 24.49 -1.97
N GLU A 252 0.98 25.11 -2.34
CA GLU A 252 0.62 26.48 -1.97
C GLU A 252 0.49 26.70 -0.45
N SER A 253 0.17 25.68 0.35
CA SER A 253 0.10 25.84 1.82
C SER A 253 1.45 26.02 2.50
N THR A 254 2.56 25.67 1.82
CA THR A 254 3.92 25.80 2.34
C THR A 254 4.91 26.26 1.26
N PRO A 255 4.78 27.51 0.76
CA PRO A 255 5.58 27.99 -0.39
C PRO A 255 7.09 27.96 -0.13
N ASP A 256 7.52 28.29 1.11
CA ASP A 256 8.94 28.22 1.48
C ASP A 256 9.51 26.80 1.37
N ARG A 257 8.69 25.79 1.63
CA ARG A 257 9.10 24.38 1.52
C ARG A 257 9.16 23.93 0.06
N THR A 258 8.26 24.42 -0.79
CA THR A 258 8.29 24.18 -2.23
C THR A 258 9.64 24.63 -2.80
N HIS A 259 10.05 25.87 -2.53
CA HIS A 259 11.34 26.39 -3.03
C HIS A 259 12.57 25.66 -2.47
N LYS A 260 12.48 25.19 -1.22
CA LYS A 260 13.63 24.60 -0.52
C LYS A 260 13.80 23.09 -0.75
N PHE A 261 12.70 22.35 -0.85
CA PHE A 261 12.70 20.89 -0.77
C PHE A 261 12.14 20.20 -2.00
N ASN A 262 11.31 20.86 -2.81
CA ASN A 262 10.92 20.26 -4.08
C ASN A 262 12.13 20.27 -5.02
N PRO A 263 12.37 19.18 -5.76
CA PRO A 263 13.37 19.17 -6.82
C PRO A 263 13.13 20.32 -7.81
N GLY A 264 14.16 21.09 -8.12
CA GLY A 264 14.06 22.26 -8.99
C GLY A 264 13.15 23.39 -8.47
N GLY A 265 12.62 23.29 -7.24
CA GLY A 265 11.75 24.30 -6.63
C GLY A 265 10.37 24.44 -7.29
N TYR A 266 9.91 23.48 -8.11
CA TYR A 266 8.63 23.57 -8.82
C TYR A 266 7.49 22.83 -8.10
N ALA A 267 6.26 23.25 -8.42
CA ALA A 267 5.02 22.62 -7.96
C ALA A 267 4.41 21.75 -9.07
N VAL A 268 3.66 20.72 -8.67
CA VAL A 268 3.01 19.77 -9.61
C VAL A 268 1.49 19.69 -9.42
N GLY A 269 0.90 20.65 -8.71
CA GLY A 269 -0.53 20.65 -8.36
C GLY A 269 -0.90 19.72 -7.20
N THR A 270 0.09 19.16 -6.50
CA THR A 270 -0.08 18.51 -5.20
C THR A 270 0.33 19.46 -4.09
N ASP A 271 -0.09 19.15 -2.87
CA ASP A 271 0.38 19.79 -1.65
C ASP A 271 0.49 18.76 -0.53
N PHE A 272 1.72 18.30 -0.27
CA PHE A 272 2.00 17.24 0.71
C PHE A 272 1.37 17.48 2.08
N ILE A 273 1.27 18.71 2.56
CA ILE A 273 0.70 18.99 3.88
C ILE A 273 -0.83 18.93 3.82
N SER A 274 -1.46 19.76 2.99
CA SER A 274 -2.92 19.89 2.98
C SER A 274 -3.62 18.64 2.45
N ASN A 275 -3.01 17.92 1.50
CA ASN A 275 -3.55 16.67 0.97
C ASN A 275 -3.56 15.57 2.06
N ASN A 276 -2.50 15.44 2.86
CA ASN A 276 -2.42 14.42 3.92
C ASN A 276 -3.18 14.79 5.21
N LEU A 277 -3.73 16.00 5.32
CA LEU A 277 -4.61 16.40 6.43
C LEU A 277 -6.09 16.03 6.18
N ILE A 278 -6.40 15.43 5.03
CA ILE A 278 -7.76 14.96 4.72
C ILE A 278 -8.13 13.80 5.67
N PRO A 279 -9.26 13.85 6.41
CA PRO A 279 -9.60 12.85 7.43
C PRO A 279 -9.68 11.39 6.95
N GLY A 280 -9.85 11.16 5.65
CA GLY A 280 -9.89 9.82 5.05
C GLY A 280 -8.51 9.23 4.75
N ILE A 281 -7.42 9.97 4.96
CA ILE A 281 -6.04 9.55 4.70
C ILE A 281 -5.38 9.16 6.03
N ASP A 282 -4.87 7.93 6.11
CA ASP A 282 -4.32 7.36 7.35
C ASP A 282 -2.80 7.54 7.48
N PHE A 283 -2.08 7.64 6.36
CA PHE A 283 -0.65 7.88 6.35
C PHE A 283 -0.17 8.55 5.06
N ALA A 284 1.00 9.19 5.13
CA ALA A 284 1.60 9.91 4.02
C ALA A 284 2.70 9.09 3.33
N THR A 285 2.86 9.32 2.03
CA THR A 285 3.90 8.71 1.19
C THR A 285 4.81 9.77 0.58
N ILE A 286 6.07 9.38 0.33
CA ILE A 286 7.00 10.14 -0.51
C ILE A 286 7.67 9.17 -1.48
N HIS A 287 8.02 9.65 -2.66
CA HIS A 287 8.87 8.97 -3.62
C HIS A 287 10.16 9.78 -3.74
N SER A 288 11.25 9.19 -4.21
CA SER A 288 12.52 9.90 -4.39
C SER A 288 13.31 9.31 -5.54
N TYR A 289 13.46 10.10 -6.60
CA TYR A 289 14.24 9.74 -7.79
C TYR A 289 15.26 10.84 -8.12
N PRO A 290 16.31 11.03 -7.30
CA PRO A 290 17.25 12.15 -7.47
C PRO A 290 17.95 12.20 -8.83
N ASP A 291 18.18 11.05 -9.47
CA ASP A 291 18.79 10.98 -10.80
C ASP A 291 17.82 11.38 -11.93
N GLN A 292 16.51 11.41 -11.67
CA GLN A 292 15.48 11.81 -12.64
C GLN A 292 15.02 13.26 -12.46
N TRP A 293 15.24 13.85 -11.30
CA TRP A 293 14.66 15.11 -10.87
C TRP A 293 15.62 16.30 -10.93
#